data_AF-A0A542DEV3-F1
#
_entry.id   AF-A0A542DEV3-F1
#
_cell.length_a   1.000
_cell.length_b   1.000
_cell.length_c   1.000
_cell.angle_alpha   90.00
_cell.angle_beta   90.00
_cell.angle_gamma   90.00
#
_symmetry.space_group_name_H-M   'P 1'
#
loop_
_entity.id
_entity.type
_entity.pdbx_description
1 polymer ?
#
loop_
_entity_poly.entity_id
_entity_poly.type
_entity_poly.pdbx_seq_one_letter_code
_entity_poly.pdbx_strand_id
1 'polypeptide(L)'
;MSTDRDTGARLLRQLREGRGWSWADLARALRDTARQLAVTSLTHRQVTSIQRTVARWESGTERTSPGDRYQVLLAHLYARTPSGDLALGPGSDLGTLLDALRHFGTPPHRIQALLDLVTQNARSDSSTLLSPATHSGITAIQRDLSPLDHDLLGQLQRSVTAITRQVGSTPFVRLQLQLAPIVESCRRLLQRDHPGQHDELVRLTTHTYALAARLAFETRDDQLATALYTDATAVAGQLKDRNHRATVRTSHTMVTLHATNDLDTARTIAHAATIDAHQGSSYAVRARAHAVHAEICARADQTREAGAALDRAWRTVEQLTADDPHSGFNADRLHGFDGLCALHAGDANRAHDSLAHSLNALKTSRDAVQRGIVSTDLALARLRLGDPAACADLLHKAIDITATTGGRVPAQRIRLARQHLRPWRTEHFLTELDDHIHDTLIGR
;
A
#
# COMPACT_ATOMS: atom_id res chain seq x y z
N MET A 1 -22.03 -17.37 6.13
CA MET A 1 -21.81 -18.63 5.38
C MET A 1 -20.73 -19.40 6.10
N SER A 2 -20.96 -20.67 6.45
CA SER A 2 -19.94 -21.49 7.13
C SER A 2 -18.74 -21.70 6.20
N THR A 3 -17.53 -21.42 6.68
CA THR A 3 -16.29 -21.52 5.90
C THR A 3 -15.85 -22.98 5.78
N ASP A 4 -16.27 -23.64 4.70
CA ASP A 4 -15.82 -24.99 4.37
C ASP A 4 -14.52 -24.96 3.53
N ARG A 5 -13.39 -24.77 4.23
CA ARG A 5 -12.07 -24.66 3.60
C ARG A 5 -11.63 -25.93 2.88
N ASP A 6 -12.11 -27.11 3.30
CA ASP A 6 -11.78 -28.39 2.67
C ASP A 6 -12.39 -28.46 1.28
N THR A 7 -13.62 -27.97 1.12
CA THR A 7 -14.21 -27.79 -0.20
C THR A 7 -13.44 -26.77 -1.05
N GLY A 8 -13.00 -25.66 -0.47
CA GLY A 8 -12.14 -24.69 -1.17
C GLY A 8 -10.84 -25.30 -1.70
N ALA A 9 -10.13 -26.07 -0.87
CA ALA A 9 -8.89 -26.75 -1.23
C ALA A 9 -9.11 -27.80 -2.34
N ARG A 10 -10.20 -28.58 -2.24
CA ARG A 10 -10.59 -29.55 -3.28
C ARG A 10 -10.89 -28.89 -4.62
N LEU A 11 -11.60 -27.77 -4.63
CA LEU A 11 -11.92 -27.03 -5.85
C LEU A 11 -10.66 -26.44 -6.53
N LEU A 12 -9.73 -25.87 -5.75
CA LEU A 12 -8.44 -25.42 -6.31
C LEU A 12 -7.63 -26.58 -6.91
N ARG A 13 -7.60 -27.71 -6.22
CA ARG A 13 -6.94 -28.93 -6.71
C ARG A 13 -7.59 -29.43 -8.00
N GLN A 14 -8.92 -29.47 -8.04
CA GLN A 14 -9.68 -29.88 -9.22
C GLN A 14 -9.40 -28.98 -10.43
N LEU A 15 -9.33 -27.65 -10.23
CA LEU A 15 -8.97 -26.71 -11.30
C LEU A 15 -7.60 -27.00 -11.90
N ARG A 16 -6.60 -27.20 -11.03
CA ARG A 16 -5.24 -27.50 -11.46
C ARG A 16 -5.16 -28.83 -12.19
N GLU A 17 -5.75 -29.88 -11.61
CA GLU A 17 -5.75 -31.23 -12.19
C GLU A 17 -6.58 -31.31 -13.48
N GLY A 18 -7.67 -30.54 -13.58
CA GLY A 18 -8.49 -30.41 -14.78
C GLY A 18 -7.73 -29.80 -15.97
N ARG A 19 -6.70 -28.99 -15.71
CA ARG A 19 -5.76 -28.50 -16.74
C ARG A 19 -4.57 -29.44 -17.00
N GLY A 20 -4.52 -30.59 -16.34
CA GLY A 20 -3.40 -31.53 -16.40
C GLY A 20 -2.12 -30.97 -15.78
N TRP A 21 -2.20 -29.96 -14.92
CA TRP A 21 -1.04 -29.27 -14.37
C TRP A 21 -0.51 -29.94 -13.10
N SER A 22 0.80 -30.11 -13.02
CA SER A 22 1.48 -30.29 -11.72
C SER A 22 1.50 -28.97 -10.93
N TRP A 23 1.86 -29.03 -9.64
CA TRP A 23 2.09 -27.80 -8.87
C TRP A 23 3.18 -26.92 -9.48
N ALA A 24 4.19 -27.52 -10.13
CA ALA A 24 5.24 -26.77 -10.80
C ALA A 24 4.73 -26.07 -12.07
N ASP A 25 3.79 -26.68 -12.79
CA ASP A 25 3.17 -26.08 -13.97
C ASP A 25 2.28 -24.89 -13.58
N LEU A 26 1.44 -25.03 -12.55
CA LEU A 26 0.65 -23.91 -12.02
C LEU A 26 1.56 -22.78 -11.50
N ALA A 27 2.66 -23.12 -10.81
CA ALA A 27 3.63 -22.12 -10.35
C ALA A 27 4.29 -21.36 -11.50
N ARG A 28 4.63 -22.05 -12.62
CA ARG A 28 5.15 -21.41 -13.83
C ARG A 28 4.09 -20.53 -14.49
N ALA A 29 2.86 -21.02 -14.64
CA ALA A 29 1.75 -20.27 -15.21
C ALA A 29 1.39 -19.01 -14.40
N LEU A 30 1.41 -19.09 -13.07
CA LEU A 30 1.24 -17.93 -12.19
C LEU A 30 2.37 -16.90 -12.36
N ARG A 31 3.61 -17.36 -12.51
CA ARG A 31 4.76 -16.47 -12.77
C ARG A 31 4.66 -15.81 -14.14
N ASP A 32 4.22 -16.54 -15.16
CA ASP A 32 4.05 -15.99 -16.50
C ASP A 32 2.88 -15.01 -16.56
N THR A 33 1.77 -15.29 -15.86
CA THR A 33 0.67 -14.35 -15.65
C THR A 33 1.15 -13.10 -14.91
N ALA A 34 1.98 -13.27 -13.87
CA ALA A 34 2.58 -12.14 -13.16
C ALA A 34 3.46 -11.29 -14.07
N ARG A 35 4.26 -11.90 -14.96
CA ARG A 35 5.04 -11.18 -15.98
C ARG A 35 4.15 -10.40 -16.94
N GLN A 36 3.09 -11.02 -17.46
CA GLN A 36 2.13 -10.38 -18.36
C GLN A 36 1.44 -9.18 -17.71
N LEU A 37 1.15 -9.26 -16.41
CA LEU A 37 0.55 -8.18 -15.62
C LEU A 37 1.59 -7.23 -15.00
N ALA A 38 2.87 -7.35 -15.37
CA ALA A 38 3.99 -6.58 -14.82
C ALA A 38 4.13 -6.63 -13.27
N VAL A 39 3.63 -7.69 -12.63
CA VAL A 39 3.76 -7.94 -11.19
C VAL A 39 5.17 -8.49 -10.91
N THR A 40 6.14 -7.57 -10.77
CA THR A 40 7.58 -7.85 -10.66
C THR A 40 7.94 -8.77 -9.49
N SER A 41 7.20 -8.66 -8.38
CA SER A 41 7.43 -9.41 -7.15
C SER A 41 7.43 -10.93 -7.29
N LEU A 42 6.59 -11.47 -8.17
CA LEU A 42 6.47 -12.90 -8.40
C LEU A 42 7.31 -13.35 -9.59
N THR A 43 7.70 -12.41 -10.45
CA THR A 43 8.57 -12.66 -11.61
C THR A 43 9.95 -13.15 -11.19
N HIS A 44 10.51 -12.58 -10.10
CA HIS A 44 11.84 -12.93 -9.60
C HIS A 44 11.83 -14.04 -8.53
N ARG A 45 10.65 -14.53 -8.12
CA ARG A 45 10.55 -15.59 -7.12
C ARG A 45 10.88 -16.95 -7.76
N GLN A 46 11.61 -17.78 -7.03
CA GLN A 46 11.89 -19.15 -7.46
C GLN A 46 10.57 -19.92 -7.61
N VAL A 47 10.44 -20.69 -8.70
CA VAL A 47 9.24 -21.50 -8.99
C VAL A 47 8.93 -22.45 -7.83
N THR A 48 9.96 -23.03 -7.22
CA THR A 48 9.85 -23.94 -6.06
C THR A 48 9.19 -23.27 -4.85
N SER A 49 9.39 -21.96 -4.64
CA SER A 49 8.72 -21.21 -3.56
C SER A 49 7.23 -21.04 -3.83
N ILE A 50 6.87 -20.68 -5.07
CA ILE A 50 5.46 -20.55 -5.49
C ILE A 50 4.78 -21.92 -5.42
N GLN A 51 5.45 -22.98 -5.87
CA GLN A 51 4.97 -24.37 -5.81
C GLN A 51 4.61 -24.79 -4.37
N ARG A 52 5.48 -24.54 -3.39
CA ARG A 52 5.18 -24.83 -1.97
C ARG A 52 3.98 -24.01 -1.46
N THR A 53 3.80 -22.79 -1.95
CA THR A 53 2.64 -21.97 -1.59
C THR A 53 1.35 -22.55 -2.18
N VAL A 54 1.37 -22.97 -3.45
CA VAL A 54 0.23 -23.63 -4.10
C VAL A 54 -0.15 -24.94 -3.38
N ALA A 55 0.85 -25.79 -3.10
CA ALA A 55 0.63 -27.07 -2.42
C ALA A 55 0.00 -26.89 -1.03
N ARG A 56 0.31 -25.79 -0.33
CA ARG A 56 -0.29 -25.46 0.98
C ARG A 56 -1.75 -25.06 0.88
N TRP A 57 -2.20 -24.42 -0.20
CA TRP A 57 -3.62 -24.10 -0.38
C TRP A 57 -4.46 -25.34 -0.68
N GLU A 58 -3.87 -26.33 -1.35
CA GLU A 58 -4.53 -27.58 -1.71
C GLU A 58 -4.40 -28.65 -0.61
N SER A 59 -3.65 -28.37 0.45
CA SER A 59 -3.45 -29.28 1.56
C SER A 59 -4.66 -29.27 2.51
N GLY A 60 -5.17 -30.45 2.86
CA GLY A 60 -6.19 -30.59 3.92
C GLY A 60 -5.65 -30.38 5.34
N THR A 61 -4.32 -30.36 5.53
CA THR A 61 -3.71 -30.20 6.86
C THR A 61 -3.30 -28.76 7.15
N GLU A 62 -2.88 -27.99 6.14
CA GLU A 62 -2.48 -26.58 6.31
C GLU A 62 -3.55 -25.65 5.76
N ARG A 63 -4.32 -25.03 6.66
CA ARG A 63 -5.54 -24.26 6.36
C ARG A 63 -5.25 -22.84 5.81
N THR A 64 -4.41 -22.72 4.79
CA THR A 64 -4.03 -21.43 4.21
C THR A 64 -4.83 -21.10 2.95
N SER A 65 -5.32 -19.87 2.83
CA SER A 65 -6.00 -19.39 1.63
C SER A 65 -5.03 -18.67 0.68
N PRO A 66 -5.34 -18.59 -0.63
CA PRO A 66 -4.63 -17.70 -1.53
C PRO A 66 -4.78 -16.25 -1.06
N GLY A 67 -3.68 -15.58 -0.78
CA GLY A 67 -3.69 -14.14 -0.46
C GLY A 67 -4.07 -13.30 -1.68
N ASP A 68 -4.50 -12.05 -1.46
CA ASP A 68 -5.06 -11.14 -2.48
C ASP A 68 -4.34 -11.12 -3.82
N ARG A 69 -3.01 -11.07 -3.80
CA ARG A 69 -2.18 -11.06 -5.00
C ARG A 69 -2.35 -12.33 -5.82
N TYR A 70 -2.35 -13.49 -5.15
CA TYR A 70 -2.55 -14.76 -5.83
C TYR A 70 -3.99 -14.94 -6.27
N GLN A 71 -4.98 -14.45 -5.52
CA GLN A 71 -6.37 -14.44 -5.98
C GLN A 71 -6.51 -13.70 -7.31
N VAL A 72 -5.86 -12.55 -7.46
CA VAL A 72 -5.83 -11.79 -8.73
C VAL A 72 -5.17 -12.62 -9.85
N LEU A 73 -3.98 -13.17 -9.60
CA LEU A 73 -3.28 -13.94 -10.63
C LEU A 73 -4.05 -15.20 -11.04
N LEU A 74 -4.64 -15.90 -10.07
CA LEU A 74 -5.49 -17.06 -10.30
C LEU A 74 -6.73 -16.63 -11.10
N ALA A 75 -7.36 -15.50 -10.76
CA ALA A 75 -8.52 -15.00 -11.50
C ALA A 75 -8.17 -14.70 -12.95
N HIS A 76 -7.04 -14.05 -13.22
CA HIS A 76 -6.56 -13.83 -14.60
C HIS A 76 -6.22 -15.12 -15.33
N LEU A 77 -5.60 -16.08 -14.65
CA LEU A 77 -5.17 -17.35 -15.22
C LEU A 77 -6.36 -18.26 -15.57
N TYR A 78 -7.35 -18.34 -14.68
CA TYR A 78 -8.53 -19.20 -14.82
C TYR A 78 -9.69 -18.53 -15.56
N ALA A 79 -9.62 -17.22 -15.81
CA ALA A 79 -10.53 -16.53 -16.73
C ALA A 79 -10.32 -16.90 -18.20
N ARG A 80 -9.19 -17.53 -18.54
CA ARG A 80 -8.88 -18.00 -19.89
C ARG A 80 -8.92 -19.51 -19.95
N THR A 81 -9.53 -20.08 -20.98
CA THR A 81 -9.49 -21.52 -21.27
C THR A 81 -8.06 -21.97 -21.60
N PRO A 82 -7.78 -23.29 -21.64
CA PRO A 82 -6.50 -23.81 -22.16
C PRO A 82 -6.18 -23.34 -23.60
N SER A 83 -7.20 -23.03 -24.41
CA SER A 83 -7.04 -22.44 -25.76
C SER A 83 -6.74 -20.94 -25.74
N GLY A 84 -6.84 -20.27 -24.59
CA GLY A 84 -6.56 -18.84 -24.41
C GLY A 84 -7.79 -17.92 -24.47
N ASP A 85 -8.95 -18.49 -24.82
CA ASP A 85 -10.23 -17.78 -24.93
C ASP A 85 -10.79 -17.40 -23.57
N LEU A 86 -11.52 -16.29 -23.49
CA LEU A 86 -12.08 -15.83 -22.24
C LEU A 86 -13.36 -16.58 -21.87
N ALA A 87 -13.45 -17.10 -20.64
CA ALA A 87 -14.62 -17.80 -20.11
C ALA A 87 -15.00 -17.32 -18.69
N LEU A 88 -16.00 -16.42 -18.61
CA LEU A 88 -16.43 -15.79 -17.35
C LEU A 88 -17.79 -16.29 -16.80
N GLY A 89 -18.46 -17.19 -17.51
CA GLY A 89 -19.81 -17.64 -17.18
C GLY A 89 -19.89 -18.76 -16.13
N PRO A 90 -21.10 -19.09 -15.65
CA PRO A 90 -21.33 -20.27 -14.82
C PRO A 90 -20.76 -21.54 -15.45
N GLY A 91 -20.07 -22.35 -14.66
CA GLY A 91 -19.38 -23.56 -15.14
C GLY A 91 -18.00 -23.31 -15.76
N SER A 92 -17.51 -22.07 -15.80
CA SER A 92 -16.12 -21.81 -16.19
C SER A 92 -15.14 -22.11 -15.06
N ASP A 93 -13.86 -22.26 -15.43
CA ASP A 93 -12.75 -22.38 -14.49
C ASP A 93 -12.71 -21.17 -13.52
N LEU A 94 -12.98 -19.96 -14.02
CA LEU A 94 -13.10 -18.77 -13.16
C LEU A 94 -14.26 -18.90 -12.18
N GLY A 95 -15.43 -19.36 -12.63
CA GLY A 95 -16.57 -19.59 -11.73
C GLY A 95 -16.20 -20.53 -10.58
N THR A 96 -15.57 -21.65 -10.93
CA THR A 96 -15.08 -22.65 -9.96
C THR A 96 -14.03 -22.06 -9.01
N LEU A 97 -13.13 -21.20 -9.51
CA LEU A 97 -12.15 -20.51 -8.67
C LEU A 97 -12.83 -19.57 -7.67
N LEU A 98 -13.82 -18.80 -8.11
CA LEU A 98 -14.53 -17.86 -7.24
C LEU A 98 -15.34 -18.60 -6.17
N ASP A 99 -15.91 -19.77 -6.50
CA ASP A 99 -16.52 -20.66 -5.51
C ASP A 99 -15.49 -21.17 -4.51
N ALA A 100 -14.32 -21.61 -4.96
CA ALA A 100 -13.23 -22.01 -4.07
C ALA A 100 -12.85 -20.88 -3.10
N LEU A 101 -12.73 -19.65 -3.60
CA LEU A 101 -12.41 -18.47 -2.78
C LEU A 101 -13.53 -18.16 -1.77
N ARG A 102 -14.81 -18.29 -2.13
CA ARG A 102 -15.93 -18.17 -1.18
C ARG A 102 -15.82 -19.19 -0.04
N HIS A 103 -15.46 -20.43 -0.36
CA HIS A 103 -15.21 -21.48 0.64
C HIS A 103 -14.03 -21.18 1.57
N PHE A 104 -13.01 -20.48 1.07
CA PHE A 104 -11.92 -19.96 1.89
C PHE A 104 -12.29 -18.74 2.75
N GLY A 105 -13.50 -18.20 2.61
CA GLY A 105 -13.98 -17.02 3.33
C GLY A 105 -13.82 -15.70 2.57
N THR A 106 -13.41 -15.72 1.30
CA THR A 106 -13.29 -14.49 0.51
C THR A 106 -14.67 -13.81 0.36
N PRO A 107 -14.80 -12.53 0.75
CA PRO A 107 -16.11 -11.91 0.87
C PRO A 107 -16.73 -11.57 -0.49
N PRO A 108 -18.07 -11.48 -0.60
CA PRO A 108 -18.76 -11.26 -1.89
C PRO A 108 -18.29 -10.02 -2.66
N HIS A 109 -18.00 -8.91 -1.97
CA HIS A 109 -17.49 -7.69 -2.60
C HIS A 109 -16.09 -7.89 -3.21
N ARG A 110 -15.26 -8.75 -2.59
CA ARG A 110 -13.93 -9.09 -3.13
C ARG A 110 -14.06 -10.01 -4.34
N ILE A 111 -14.98 -10.98 -4.29
CA ILE A 111 -15.33 -11.81 -5.44
C ILE A 111 -15.81 -10.93 -6.61
N GLN A 112 -16.69 -9.97 -6.34
CA GLN A 112 -17.14 -9.00 -7.33
C GLN A 112 -15.99 -8.15 -7.86
N ALA A 113 -15.08 -7.68 -6.99
CA ALA A 113 -13.91 -6.92 -7.40
C ALA A 113 -12.97 -7.73 -8.31
N LEU A 114 -12.80 -9.04 -8.07
CA LEU A 114 -12.03 -9.93 -8.94
C LEU A 114 -12.72 -10.12 -10.30
N LEU A 115 -14.04 -10.31 -10.31
CA LEU A 115 -14.84 -10.37 -11.55
C LEU A 115 -14.75 -9.07 -12.35
N ASP A 116 -14.94 -7.93 -11.71
CA ASP A 116 -14.86 -6.62 -12.35
C ASP A 116 -13.46 -6.39 -12.92
N LEU A 117 -12.41 -6.77 -12.18
CA LEU A 117 -11.02 -6.67 -12.62
C LEU A 117 -10.79 -7.50 -13.89
N VAL A 118 -11.19 -8.77 -13.90
CA VAL A 118 -11.00 -9.64 -15.07
C VAL A 118 -11.87 -9.17 -16.23
N THR A 119 -13.12 -8.77 -15.99
CA THR A 119 -14.06 -8.32 -17.02
C THR A 119 -13.60 -7.01 -17.67
N GLN A 120 -13.05 -6.08 -16.90
CA GLN A 120 -12.42 -4.87 -17.43
C GLN A 120 -11.22 -5.22 -18.31
N ASN A 121 -10.40 -6.19 -17.89
CA ASN A 121 -9.28 -6.66 -18.70
C ASN A 121 -9.68 -7.46 -19.94
N ALA A 122 -10.87 -8.06 -19.93
CA ALA A 122 -11.41 -8.86 -21.03
C ALA A 122 -12.06 -8.01 -22.12
N ARG A 123 -12.79 -6.96 -21.72
CA ARG A 123 -13.35 -5.96 -22.65
C ARG A 123 -12.27 -5.13 -23.33
N SER A 124 -11.09 -5.11 -22.73
CA SER A 124 -9.86 -4.55 -23.25
C SER A 124 -9.10 -5.62 -24.04
N ASP A 125 -9.52 -5.88 -25.29
CA ASP A 125 -8.84 -6.84 -26.18
C ASP A 125 -7.31 -6.65 -26.14
N SER A 126 -6.62 -7.64 -25.59
CA SER A 126 -5.17 -7.83 -25.62
C SER A 126 -4.31 -6.57 -25.63
N SER A 127 -4.39 -5.70 -24.61
CA SER A 127 -3.31 -4.84 -24.07
C SER A 127 -3.75 -3.64 -23.18
N THR A 128 -4.98 -3.59 -22.68
CA THR A 128 -5.52 -2.35 -22.06
C THR A 128 -5.94 -2.46 -20.59
N LEU A 129 -4.99 -2.34 -19.66
CA LEU A 129 -5.25 -1.93 -18.27
C LEU A 129 -5.44 -0.41 -18.12
N LEU A 130 -5.64 0.28 -19.24
CA LEU A 130 -5.39 1.70 -19.42
C LEU A 130 -6.61 2.40 -20.01
N SER A 131 -6.82 3.67 -19.68
CA SER A 131 -7.78 4.50 -20.41
C SER A 131 -7.41 4.53 -21.92
N PRO A 132 -8.37 4.68 -22.85
CA PRO A 132 -8.10 4.80 -24.30
C PRO A 132 -7.01 5.83 -24.64
N ALA A 133 -6.88 6.89 -23.82
CA ALA A 133 -5.85 7.92 -23.97
C ALA A 133 -4.43 7.44 -23.61
N THR A 134 -4.29 6.47 -22.70
CA THR A 134 -2.98 5.92 -22.31
C THR A 134 -2.58 4.73 -23.18
N HIS A 135 -3.54 4.12 -23.89
CA HIS A 135 -3.27 3.00 -24.78
C HIS A 135 -2.52 3.42 -26.05
N SER A 136 -2.90 4.55 -26.64
CA SER A 136 -2.26 5.08 -27.85
C SER A 136 -0.78 5.42 -27.64
N GLY A 137 -0.39 5.81 -26.41
CA GLY A 137 1.01 6.04 -26.04
C GLY A 137 1.79 4.73 -25.81
N ILE A 138 1.24 3.75 -25.09
CA ILE A 138 2.00 2.57 -24.64
C ILE A 138 2.19 1.49 -25.73
N THR A 139 1.26 1.34 -26.67
CA THR A 139 1.42 0.40 -27.79
C THR A 139 2.42 0.92 -28.83
N ALA A 140 2.57 2.25 -28.94
CA ALA A 140 3.64 2.89 -29.73
C ALA A 140 5.03 2.67 -29.09
N ILE A 141 5.11 2.75 -27.75
CA ILE A 141 6.34 2.51 -26.95
C ILE A 141 6.90 1.09 -27.13
N GLN A 142 6.09 0.10 -27.47
CA GLN A 142 6.55 -1.28 -27.67
C GLN A 142 7.06 -1.59 -29.08
N ARG A 143 6.77 -0.76 -30.10
CA ARG A 143 7.15 -1.03 -31.49
C ARG A 143 8.07 0.00 -32.13
N ASP A 144 8.06 1.26 -31.66
CA ASP A 144 9.03 2.26 -32.09
C ASP A 144 9.07 3.40 -31.08
N LEU A 145 10.04 3.38 -30.17
CA LEU A 145 10.31 4.50 -29.27
C LEU A 145 11.17 5.52 -30.01
N SER A 146 10.51 6.34 -30.83
CA SER A 146 11.02 7.63 -31.29
C SER A 146 11.50 8.51 -30.11
N PRO A 147 12.30 9.58 -30.36
CA PRO A 147 12.75 10.50 -29.33
C PRO A 147 11.59 10.93 -28.41
N LEU A 148 11.92 11.11 -27.13
CA LEU A 148 10.95 11.38 -26.06
C LEU A 148 10.06 12.57 -26.44
N ASP A 149 8.79 12.30 -26.74
CA ASP A 149 7.81 13.34 -27.03
C ASP A 149 7.28 13.91 -25.70
N HIS A 150 7.15 15.23 -25.63
CA HIS A 150 6.61 15.92 -24.47
C HIS A 150 5.16 15.46 -24.17
N ASP A 151 4.41 15.07 -25.20
CA ASP A 151 3.07 14.51 -25.00
C ASP A 151 3.10 13.16 -24.26
N LEU A 152 4.09 12.30 -24.52
CA LEU A 152 4.23 11.03 -23.82
C LEU A 152 4.50 11.23 -22.32
N LEU A 153 5.43 12.12 -21.96
CA LEU A 153 5.68 12.45 -20.55
C LEU A 153 4.42 13.00 -19.88
N GLY A 154 3.72 13.91 -20.55
CA GLY A 154 2.45 14.44 -20.07
C GLY A 154 1.39 13.36 -19.85
N GLN A 155 1.26 12.39 -20.77
CA GLN A 155 0.35 11.25 -20.63
C GLN A 155 0.69 10.35 -19.43
N LEU A 156 1.98 10.03 -19.24
CA LEU A 156 2.44 9.24 -18.10
C LEU A 156 2.18 9.98 -16.79
N GLN A 157 2.50 11.28 -16.71
CA GLN A 157 2.25 12.10 -15.53
C GLN A 157 0.76 12.20 -15.17
N ARG A 158 -0.11 12.39 -16.16
CA ARG A 158 -1.57 12.37 -15.97
C ARG A 158 -2.04 11.02 -15.43
N SER A 159 -1.48 9.91 -15.95
CA SER A 159 -1.84 8.56 -15.53
C SER A 159 -1.42 8.28 -14.08
N VAL A 160 -0.18 8.63 -13.70
CA VAL A 160 0.29 8.50 -12.32
C VAL A 160 -0.52 9.37 -11.37
N THR A 161 -0.89 10.59 -11.80
CA THR A 161 -1.75 11.50 -11.01
C THR A 161 -3.14 10.89 -10.81
N ALA A 162 -3.73 10.29 -11.84
CA ALA A 162 -5.03 9.62 -11.74
C ALA A 162 -4.98 8.43 -10.77
N ILE A 163 -3.96 7.58 -10.85
CA ILE A 163 -3.75 6.46 -9.92
C ILE A 163 -3.56 7.00 -8.49
N THR A 164 -2.76 8.05 -8.32
CA THR A 164 -2.52 8.69 -7.02
C THR A 164 -3.82 9.19 -6.38
N ARG A 165 -4.77 9.73 -7.17
CA ARG A 165 -6.07 10.20 -6.68
C ARG A 165 -6.99 9.07 -6.20
N GLN A 166 -6.77 7.84 -6.67
CA GLN A 166 -7.55 6.66 -6.27
C GLN A 166 -7.06 6.03 -4.94
N VAL A 167 -5.93 6.50 -4.40
CA VAL A 167 -5.45 6.06 -3.07
C VAL A 167 -6.49 6.39 -2.01
N GLY A 168 -6.87 5.40 -1.22
CA GLY A 168 -7.89 5.51 -0.16
C GLY A 168 -9.31 5.15 -0.60
N SER A 169 -9.59 5.07 -1.90
CA SER A 169 -10.87 4.62 -2.45
C SER A 169 -10.79 3.31 -3.23
N THR A 170 -9.59 2.91 -3.66
CA THR A 170 -9.35 1.69 -4.43
C THR A 170 -8.38 0.77 -3.68
N PRO A 171 -8.63 -0.56 -3.64
CA PRO A 171 -7.71 -1.52 -3.01
C PRO A 171 -6.29 -1.43 -3.59
N PHE A 172 -5.28 -1.47 -2.71
CA PHE A 172 -3.88 -1.27 -3.09
C PHE A 172 -3.35 -2.24 -4.15
N VAL A 173 -3.80 -3.51 -4.14
CA VAL A 173 -3.42 -4.49 -5.17
C VAL A 173 -3.83 -4.04 -6.57
N ARG A 174 -5.01 -3.42 -6.72
CA ARG A 174 -5.48 -2.93 -8.03
C ARG A 174 -4.65 -1.74 -8.50
N LEU A 175 -4.33 -0.81 -7.60
CA LEU A 175 -3.46 0.32 -7.89
C LEU A 175 -2.05 -0.16 -8.30
N GLN A 176 -1.53 -1.21 -7.65
CA GLN A 176 -0.23 -1.78 -7.97
C GLN A 176 -0.19 -2.32 -9.42
N LEU A 177 -1.24 -3.02 -9.85
CA LEU A 177 -1.37 -3.54 -11.21
C LEU A 177 -1.46 -2.42 -12.25
N GLN A 178 -2.23 -1.37 -11.96
CA GLN A 178 -2.37 -0.21 -12.85
C GLN A 178 -1.05 0.56 -13.02
N LEU A 179 -0.25 0.66 -11.95
CA LEU A 179 0.99 1.43 -11.96
C LEU A 179 2.17 0.66 -12.57
N ALA A 180 2.14 -0.68 -12.54
CA ALA A 180 3.27 -1.52 -12.94
C ALA A 180 3.78 -1.28 -14.39
N PRO A 181 2.91 -1.12 -15.41
CA PRO A 181 3.37 -0.78 -16.77
C PRO A 181 4.07 0.59 -16.85
N ILE A 182 3.64 1.56 -16.04
CA ILE A 182 4.23 2.89 -15.99
C ILE A 182 5.61 2.84 -15.33
N VAL A 183 5.76 2.06 -14.25
CA VAL A 183 7.07 1.81 -13.61
C VAL A 183 8.08 1.26 -14.61
N GLU A 184 7.68 0.26 -15.41
CA GLU A 184 8.54 -0.33 -16.43
C GLU A 184 8.87 0.66 -17.56
N SER A 185 7.89 1.48 -17.97
CA SER A 185 8.12 2.53 -18.96
C SER A 185 9.14 3.55 -18.47
N CYS A 186 8.97 4.09 -17.25
CA CYS A 186 9.93 5.01 -16.64
C CYS A 186 11.33 4.40 -16.52
N ARG A 187 11.44 3.11 -16.13
CA ARG A 187 12.71 2.39 -16.06
C ARG A 187 13.45 2.37 -17.40
N ARG A 188 12.75 2.07 -18.49
CA ARG A 188 13.33 2.01 -19.84
C ARG A 188 13.72 3.39 -20.36
N LEU A 189 12.90 4.41 -20.09
CA LEU A 189 13.19 5.79 -20.51
C LEU A 189 14.43 6.33 -19.78
N LEU A 190 14.63 5.99 -18.49
CA LEU A 190 15.84 6.40 -17.76
C LEU A 190 17.15 5.78 -18.28
N GLN A 191 17.10 4.69 -19.06
CA GLN A 191 18.29 4.05 -19.62
C GLN A 191 18.79 4.76 -20.90
N ARG A 192 18.09 5.79 -21.37
CA ARG A 192 18.40 6.50 -22.60
C ARG A 192 18.67 7.98 -22.32
N ASP A 193 19.46 8.59 -23.19
CA ASP A 193 19.73 10.01 -23.12
C ASP A 193 18.58 10.82 -23.73
N HIS A 194 18.09 11.79 -22.94
CA HIS A 194 16.96 12.65 -23.29
C HIS A 194 17.31 14.12 -23.01
N PRO A 195 18.16 14.73 -23.85
CA PRO A 195 18.58 16.12 -23.67
C PRO A 195 17.36 17.06 -23.72
N GLY A 196 17.19 17.86 -22.67
CA GLY A 196 16.11 18.86 -22.55
C GLY A 196 14.90 18.44 -21.70
N GLN A 197 14.65 17.14 -21.49
CA GLN A 197 13.51 16.64 -20.70
C GLN A 197 13.92 15.75 -19.52
N HIS A 198 15.23 15.62 -19.29
CA HIS A 198 15.79 14.76 -18.24
C HIS A 198 15.22 15.06 -16.85
N ASP A 199 15.22 16.33 -16.41
CA ASP A 199 14.70 16.70 -15.08
C ASP A 199 13.22 16.37 -14.90
N GLU A 200 12.41 16.49 -15.96
CA GLU A 200 10.98 16.16 -15.93
C GLU A 200 10.78 14.64 -15.82
N LEU A 201 11.51 13.86 -16.61
CA LEU A 201 11.52 12.40 -16.53
C LEU A 201 11.99 11.92 -15.14
N VAL A 202 13.02 12.53 -14.57
CA VAL A 202 13.54 12.21 -13.24
C VAL A 202 12.48 12.51 -12.16
N ARG A 203 11.78 13.64 -12.22
CA ARG A 203 10.66 13.95 -11.29
C ARG A 203 9.53 12.95 -11.42
N LEU A 204 9.08 12.67 -12.64
CA LEU A 204 8.02 11.68 -12.91
C LEU A 204 8.41 10.29 -12.40
N THR A 205 9.64 9.85 -12.68
CA THR A 205 10.11 8.52 -12.29
C THR A 205 10.28 8.41 -10.78
N THR A 206 10.80 9.46 -10.13
CA THR A 206 10.88 9.54 -8.66
C THR A 206 9.51 9.34 -8.03
N HIS A 207 8.50 10.09 -8.49
CA HIS A 207 7.13 9.99 -7.97
C HIS A 207 6.50 8.61 -8.25
N THR A 208 6.73 8.09 -9.46
CA THR A 208 6.24 6.77 -9.88
C THR A 208 6.81 5.65 -9.01
N TYR A 209 8.13 5.65 -8.79
CA TYR A 209 8.80 4.64 -7.98
C TYR A 209 8.41 4.77 -6.50
N ALA A 210 8.32 5.98 -5.95
CA ALA A 210 7.87 6.18 -4.56
C ALA A 210 6.44 5.69 -4.35
N LEU A 211 5.53 5.96 -5.29
CA LEU A 211 4.16 5.44 -5.23
C LEU A 211 4.15 3.90 -5.35
N ALA A 212 4.88 3.34 -6.30
CA ALA A 212 4.97 1.89 -6.47
C ALA A 212 5.56 1.20 -5.24
N ALA A 213 6.57 1.80 -4.61
CA ALA A 213 7.16 1.32 -3.37
C ALA A 213 6.14 1.30 -2.22
N ARG A 214 5.35 2.37 -2.06
CA ARG A 214 4.25 2.41 -1.10
C ARG A 214 3.22 1.32 -1.36
N LEU A 215 2.78 1.14 -2.60
CA LEU A 215 1.81 0.10 -2.97
C LEU A 215 2.35 -1.31 -2.71
N ALA A 216 3.63 -1.55 -2.99
CA ALA A 216 4.30 -2.81 -2.65
C ALA A 216 4.29 -3.07 -1.14
N PHE A 217 4.61 -2.06 -0.32
CA PHE A 217 4.59 -2.17 1.14
C PHE A 217 3.19 -2.51 1.68
N GLU A 218 2.16 -1.81 1.20
CA GLU A 218 0.77 -2.05 1.64
C GLU A 218 0.30 -3.46 1.24
N THR A 219 0.77 -3.99 0.11
CA THR A 219 0.48 -5.35 -0.36
C THR A 219 1.43 -6.42 0.20
N ARG A 220 2.20 -6.07 1.26
CA ARG A 220 3.12 -6.96 2.00
C ARG A 220 4.30 -7.48 1.18
N ASP A 221 4.85 -6.62 0.34
CA ASP A 221 6.05 -6.90 -0.44
C ASP A 221 7.18 -5.96 -0.07
N ASP A 222 7.75 -6.26 1.09
CA ASP A 222 8.76 -5.41 1.72
C ASP A 222 10.07 -5.35 0.92
N GLN A 223 10.41 -6.45 0.25
CA GLN A 223 11.59 -6.50 -0.60
C GLN A 223 11.43 -5.58 -1.81
N LEU A 224 10.31 -5.66 -2.54
CA LEU A 224 10.05 -4.78 -3.67
C LEU A 224 9.90 -3.33 -3.22
N ALA A 225 9.23 -3.07 -2.09
CA ALA A 225 9.10 -1.73 -1.53
C ALA A 225 10.47 -1.10 -1.23
N THR A 226 11.36 -1.84 -0.58
CA THR A 226 12.71 -1.36 -0.24
C THR A 226 13.54 -1.09 -1.49
N ALA A 227 13.50 -2.00 -2.48
CA ALA A 227 14.19 -1.81 -3.75
C ALA A 227 13.70 -0.56 -4.50
N LEU A 228 12.38 -0.38 -4.63
CA LEU A 228 11.81 0.77 -5.32
C LEU A 228 12.05 2.10 -4.60
N TYR A 229 12.06 2.13 -3.26
CA TYR A 229 12.45 3.35 -2.53
C TYR A 229 13.93 3.68 -2.68
N THR A 230 14.79 2.66 -2.78
CA THR A 230 16.22 2.83 -3.05
C THR A 230 16.41 3.43 -4.44
N ASP A 231 15.76 2.86 -5.45
CA ASP A 231 15.75 3.38 -6.82
C ASP A 231 15.20 4.81 -6.88
N ALA A 232 14.07 5.08 -6.22
CA ALA A 232 13.48 6.43 -6.16
C ALA A 232 14.44 7.45 -5.52
N THR A 233 15.17 7.05 -4.47
CA THR A 233 16.14 7.93 -3.79
C THR A 233 17.34 8.23 -4.69
N ALA A 234 17.82 7.22 -5.42
CA ALA A 234 18.93 7.37 -6.36
C ALA A 234 18.55 8.28 -7.54
N VAL A 235 17.38 8.05 -8.14
CA VAL A 235 16.84 8.86 -9.24
C VAL A 235 16.63 10.30 -8.79
N ALA A 236 15.97 10.53 -7.63
CA ALA A 236 15.80 11.87 -7.08
C ALA A 236 17.12 12.60 -6.79
N GLY A 237 18.20 11.84 -6.55
CA GLY A 237 19.54 12.38 -6.32
C GLY A 237 20.15 13.10 -7.52
N GLN A 238 19.63 12.86 -8.72
CA GLN A 238 20.05 13.51 -9.98
C GLN A 238 19.54 14.96 -10.09
N LEU A 239 18.46 15.31 -9.36
CA LEU A 239 17.93 16.67 -9.33
C LEU A 239 18.78 17.58 -8.42
N LYS A 240 18.87 18.85 -8.83
CA LYS A 240 19.48 19.92 -8.01
C LYS A 240 18.65 20.20 -6.75
N ASP A 241 17.33 20.30 -6.90
CA ASP A 241 16.42 20.48 -5.77
C ASP A 241 16.24 19.17 -4.98
N ARG A 242 16.65 19.20 -3.71
CA ARG A 242 16.63 18.05 -2.81
C ARG A 242 15.25 17.73 -2.24
N ASN A 243 14.21 18.55 -2.46
CA ASN A 243 12.85 18.30 -1.98
C ASN A 243 12.30 16.92 -2.37
N HIS A 244 12.55 16.51 -3.61
CA HIS A 244 12.07 15.21 -4.12
C HIS A 244 12.74 14.06 -3.36
N ARG A 245 14.06 14.14 -3.15
CA ARG A 245 14.81 13.13 -2.39
C ARG A 245 14.41 13.10 -0.92
N ALA A 246 14.20 14.26 -0.30
CA ALA A 246 13.66 14.37 1.05
C ALA A 246 12.28 13.69 1.17
N THR A 247 11.35 13.98 0.25
CA THR A 247 10.01 13.39 0.23
C THR A 247 10.03 11.87 0.13
N VAL A 248 10.89 11.33 -0.74
CA VAL A 248 11.10 9.89 -0.88
C VAL A 248 11.63 9.30 0.42
N ARG A 249 12.69 9.89 1.01
CA ARG A 249 13.31 9.40 2.25
C ARG A 249 12.35 9.44 3.43
N THR A 250 11.57 10.51 3.58
CA THR A 250 10.53 10.60 4.61
C THR A 250 9.50 9.47 4.51
N SER A 251 9.08 9.12 3.29
CA SER A 251 8.15 8.01 3.07
C SER A 251 8.82 6.64 3.27
N HIS A 252 10.08 6.51 2.86
CA HIS A 252 10.89 5.32 3.05
C HIS A 252 11.10 5.02 4.53
N THR A 253 11.40 6.03 5.37
CA THR A 253 11.51 5.88 6.83
C THR A 253 10.31 5.15 7.43
N MET A 254 9.09 5.55 7.07
CA MET A 254 7.86 4.95 7.61
C MET A 254 7.68 3.50 7.14
N VAL A 255 8.05 3.22 5.89
CA VAL A 255 8.02 1.85 5.36
C VAL A 255 9.06 0.97 6.04
N THR A 256 10.30 1.43 6.18
CA THR A 256 11.35 0.72 6.94
C THR A 256 10.87 0.40 8.34
N LEU A 257 10.40 1.40 9.09
CA LEU A 257 9.87 1.23 10.45
C LEU A 257 8.80 0.13 10.51
N HIS A 258 7.78 0.21 9.66
CA HIS A 258 6.62 -0.69 9.76
C HIS A 258 6.81 -2.05 9.06
N ALA A 259 7.81 -2.18 8.18
CA ALA A 259 8.17 -3.44 7.54
C ALA A 259 9.11 -4.28 8.40
N THR A 260 10.14 -3.66 8.99
CA THR A 260 11.24 -4.38 9.66
C THR A 260 11.28 -4.19 11.17
N ASN A 261 10.58 -3.17 11.70
CA ASN A 261 10.72 -2.72 13.10
C ASN A 261 12.16 -2.29 13.47
N ASP A 262 12.99 -1.97 12.47
CA ASP A 262 14.36 -1.49 12.63
C ASP A 262 14.36 0.03 12.81
N LEU A 263 14.36 0.46 14.08
CA LEU A 263 14.37 1.87 14.45
C LEU A 263 15.67 2.57 14.07
N ASP A 264 16.82 1.88 14.09
CA ASP A 264 18.12 2.49 13.81
C ASP A 264 18.26 2.83 12.33
N THR A 265 17.88 1.91 11.46
CA THR A 265 17.84 2.15 10.02
C THR A 265 16.80 3.22 9.69
N ALA A 266 15.59 3.15 10.26
CA ALA A 266 14.55 4.16 10.05
C ALA A 266 15.02 5.56 10.49
N ARG A 267 15.71 5.67 11.63
CA ARG A 267 16.28 6.92 12.16
C ARG A 267 17.36 7.48 11.25
N THR A 268 18.25 6.64 10.74
CA THR A 268 19.30 7.03 9.79
C THR A 268 18.68 7.64 8.53
N ILE A 269 17.65 7.00 7.98
CA ILE A 269 16.94 7.51 6.79
C ILE A 269 16.20 8.82 7.13
N ALA A 270 15.56 8.91 8.30
CA ALA A 270 14.82 10.09 8.74
C ALA A 270 15.73 11.31 8.88
N HIS A 271 16.91 11.12 9.49
CA HIS A 271 17.91 12.17 9.63
C HIS A 271 18.47 12.60 8.26
N ALA A 272 18.72 11.66 7.35
CA ALA A 272 19.11 12.02 5.98
C ALA A 272 18.00 12.80 5.24
N ALA A 273 16.73 12.54 5.54
CA ALA A 273 15.60 13.28 4.98
C ALA A 273 15.55 14.74 5.49
N THR A 274 15.85 14.99 6.78
CA THR A 274 15.88 16.36 7.31
C THR A 274 17.01 17.18 6.70
N ILE A 275 18.20 16.58 6.50
CA ILE A 275 19.32 17.22 5.80
C ILE A 275 18.91 17.62 4.38
N ASP A 276 18.32 16.69 3.62
CA ASP A 276 17.86 16.98 2.25
C ASP A 276 16.79 18.08 2.23
N ALA A 277 15.84 18.04 3.17
CA ALA A 277 14.73 19.01 3.20
C ALA A 277 15.18 20.42 3.58
N HIS A 278 16.29 20.55 4.32
CA HIS A 278 16.90 21.86 4.58
C HIS A 278 17.58 22.44 3.34
N GLN A 279 18.06 21.60 2.43
CA GLN A 279 18.64 22.01 1.14
C GLN A 279 17.59 22.17 0.03
N GLY A 280 16.34 21.83 0.32
CA GLY A 280 15.20 22.00 -0.58
C GLY A 280 14.44 23.30 -0.31
N SER A 281 13.65 23.71 -1.32
CA SER A 281 12.86 24.95 -1.29
C SER A 281 11.49 24.85 -0.60
N SER A 282 10.99 23.66 -0.26
CA SER A 282 9.64 23.49 0.29
C SER A 282 9.65 23.43 1.82
N TYR A 283 8.90 24.33 2.44
CA TYR A 283 8.66 24.32 3.88
C TYR A 283 7.77 23.15 4.29
N ALA A 284 6.82 22.75 3.43
CA ALA A 284 5.97 21.59 3.71
C ALA A 284 6.77 20.28 3.80
N VAL A 285 7.71 20.06 2.87
CA VAL A 285 8.61 18.89 2.89
C VAL A 285 9.50 18.93 4.13
N ARG A 286 10.05 20.10 4.47
CA ARG A 286 10.91 20.28 5.65
C ARG A 286 10.16 20.02 6.96
N ALA A 287 8.95 20.57 7.10
CA ALA A 287 8.12 20.33 8.27
C ALA A 287 7.80 18.85 8.43
N ARG A 288 7.41 18.18 7.33
CA ARG A 288 7.13 16.74 7.32
C ARG A 288 8.36 15.91 7.69
N ALA A 289 9.54 16.25 7.18
CA ALA A 289 10.78 15.54 7.49
C ALA A 289 11.11 15.62 8.99
N HIS A 290 10.97 16.81 9.61
CA HIS A 290 11.14 16.98 11.06
C HIS A 290 10.07 16.23 11.86
N ALA A 291 8.82 16.23 11.42
CA ALA A 291 7.74 15.51 12.09
C ALA A 291 7.96 13.99 12.09
N VAL A 292 8.39 13.41 10.97
CA VAL A 292 8.75 11.99 10.90
C VAL A 292 9.99 11.68 11.72
N HIS A 293 11.01 12.55 11.72
CA HIS A 293 12.17 12.37 12.60
C HIS A 293 11.77 12.40 14.09
N ALA A 294 10.85 13.29 14.46
CA ALA A 294 10.29 13.35 15.82
C ALA A 294 9.58 12.05 16.20
N GLU A 295 8.75 11.49 15.32
CA GLU A 295 8.10 10.18 15.54
C GLU A 295 9.14 9.07 15.78
N ILE A 296 10.18 9.00 14.96
CA ILE A 296 11.21 7.96 15.13
C ILE A 296 11.96 8.12 16.46
N CYS A 297 12.33 9.34 16.83
CA CYS A 297 12.96 9.61 18.13
C CYS A 297 12.02 9.26 19.30
N ALA A 298 10.73 9.58 19.20
CA ALA A 298 9.76 9.27 20.24
C ALA A 298 9.59 7.76 20.43
N ARG A 299 9.56 7.00 19.34
CA ARG A 299 9.50 5.52 19.36
C ARG A 299 10.78 4.87 19.89
N ALA A 300 11.91 5.57 19.83
CA ALA A 300 13.18 5.14 20.39
C ALA A 300 13.40 5.65 21.83
N ASP A 301 12.34 6.13 22.50
CA ASP A 301 12.36 6.69 23.85
C ASP A 301 13.31 7.90 24.00
N GLN A 302 13.61 8.60 22.90
CA GLN A 302 14.43 9.80 22.84
C GLN A 302 13.56 11.06 22.93
N THR A 303 12.84 11.22 24.05
CA THR A 303 11.79 12.24 24.23
C THR A 303 12.27 13.66 23.99
N ARG A 304 13.51 13.99 24.39
CA ARG A 304 14.09 15.33 24.23
C ARG A 304 14.37 15.63 22.75
N GLU A 305 14.96 14.69 22.04
CA GLU A 305 15.24 14.77 20.61
C GLU A 305 13.94 14.85 19.80
N ALA A 306 12.93 14.06 20.20
CA ALA A 306 11.60 14.09 19.62
C ALA A 306 10.94 15.47 19.77
N GLY A 307 10.96 16.03 20.99
CA GLY A 307 10.45 17.39 21.26
C GLY A 307 11.16 18.45 20.42
N ALA A 308 12.50 18.45 20.39
CA ALA A 308 13.26 19.42 19.62
C ALA A 308 13.00 19.31 18.11
N ALA A 309 12.78 18.10 17.58
CA ALA A 309 12.41 17.89 16.18
C ALA A 309 10.98 18.37 15.89
N LEU A 310 10.04 18.11 16.80
CA LEU A 310 8.66 18.57 16.68
C LEU A 310 8.55 20.10 16.73
N ASP A 311 9.31 20.76 17.61
CA ASP A 311 9.38 22.23 17.67
C ASP A 311 9.94 22.84 16.39
N ARG A 312 10.89 22.16 15.73
CA ARG A 312 11.37 22.56 14.40
C ARG A 312 10.27 22.38 13.34
N ALA A 313 9.49 21.30 13.42
CA ALA A 313 8.37 21.09 12.50
C ALA A 313 7.32 22.20 12.64
N TRP A 314 6.91 22.55 13.86
CA TRP A 314 5.93 23.62 14.12
C TRP A 314 6.40 24.97 13.59
N ARG A 315 7.63 25.40 13.93
CA ARG A 315 8.22 26.64 13.39
C ARG A 315 8.32 26.66 11.87
N THR A 316 8.49 25.49 11.24
CA THR A 316 8.54 25.39 9.77
C THR A 316 7.15 25.51 9.16
N VAL A 317 6.12 24.93 9.79
CA VAL A 317 4.73 25.03 9.33
C VAL A 317 4.23 26.47 9.36
N GLU A 318 4.64 27.28 10.34
CA GLU A 318 4.32 28.71 10.42
C GLU A 318 4.84 29.53 9.22
N GLN A 319 5.82 29.00 8.49
CA GLN A 319 6.42 29.64 7.31
C GLN A 319 5.77 29.17 6.00
N LEU A 320 4.76 28.31 6.05
CA LEU A 320 4.05 27.84 4.86
C LEU A 320 3.33 28.99 4.17
N THR A 321 3.56 29.11 2.86
CA THR A 321 2.82 30.01 1.99
C THR A 321 1.82 29.22 1.14
N ALA A 322 0.83 29.91 0.57
CA ALA A 322 -0.15 29.30 -0.33
C ALA A 322 0.51 28.68 -1.59
N ASP A 323 1.69 29.18 -1.97
CA ASP A 323 2.43 28.78 -3.17
C ASP A 323 3.42 27.62 -2.92
N ASP A 324 3.45 27.01 -1.72
CA ASP A 324 4.36 25.88 -1.46
C ASP A 324 4.05 24.70 -2.41
N PRO A 325 5.04 24.21 -3.19
CA PRO A 325 4.84 23.13 -4.17
C PRO A 325 4.31 21.82 -3.58
N HIS A 326 4.42 21.63 -2.26
CA HIS A 326 4.01 20.43 -1.54
C HIS A 326 3.03 20.73 -0.39
N SER A 327 2.13 21.70 -0.57
CA SER A 327 1.11 22.15 0.40
C SER A 327 0.18 21.07 0.99
N GLY A 328 0.28 19.82 0.54
CA GLY A 328 -0.41 18.68 1.12
C GLY A 328 -0.04 18.35 2.58
N PHE A 329 1.06 18.90 3.12
CA PHE A 329 1.40 18.83 4.55
C PHE A 329 1.31 20.21 5.22
N ASN A 330 0.59 20.29 6.34
CA ASN A 330 0.23 21.52 7.04
C ASN A 330 0.10 21.31 8.57
N ALA A 331 -0.28 22.35 9.31
CA ALA A 331 -0.49 22.32 10.76
C ALA A 331 -1.44 21.21 11.21
N ASP A 332 -2.57 21.05 10.53
CA ASP A 332 -3.56 20.03 10.85
C ASP A 332 -3.02 18.60 10.77
N ARG A 333 -2.14 18.33 9.80
CA ARG A 333 -1.43 17.05 9.71
C ARG A 333 -0.31 16.92 10.73
N LEU A 334 0.34 18.01 11.10
CA LEU A 334 1.40 18.02 12.11
C LEU A 334 0.87 17.62 13.50
N HIS A 335 -0.37 18.01 13.84
CA HIS A 335 -1.03 17.56 15.07
C HIS A 335 -1.08 16.04 15.25
N GLY A 336 -1.16 15.27 14.15
CA GLY A 336 -1.11 13.81 14.22
C GLY A 336 0.24 13.28 14.71
N PHE A 337 1.34 13.92 14.31
CA PHE A 337 2.68 13.59 14.79
C PHE A 337 2.91 14.09 16.22
N ASP A 338 2.42 15.28 16.54
CA ASP A 338 2.47 15.84 17.89
C ASP A 338 1.82 14.90 18.90
N GLY A 339 0.59 14.49 18.64
CA GLY A 339 -0.12 13.59 19.53
C GLY A 339 0.51 12.20 19.65
N LEU A 340 1.12 11.68 18.58
CA LEU A 340 1.89 10.44 18.65
C LEU A 340 3.16 10.61 19.51
N CYS A 341 3.91 11.70 19.35
CA CYS A 341 5.05 12.00 20.20
C CYS A 341 4.64 12.12 21.67
N ALA A 342 3.51 12.78 21.95
CA ALA A 342 2.94 12.89 23.30
C ALA A 342 2.55 11.52 23.89
N LEU A 343 1.98 10.61 23.08
CA LEU A 343 1.75 9.22 23.50
C LEU A 343 3.05 8.57 23.95
N HIS A 344 4.11 8.64 23.15
CA HIS A 344 5.38 8.03 23.53
C HIS A 344 6.04 8.70 24.74
N ALA A 345 5.82 10.00 24.93
CA ALA A 345 6.27 10.73 26.12
C ALA A 345 5.44 10.44 27.39
N GLY A 346 4.32 9.73 27.28
CA GLY A 346 3.43 9.41 28.41
C GLY A 346 2.37 10.48 28.72
N ASP A 347 2.28 11.54 27.92
CA ASP A 347 1.28 12.60 28.09
C ASP A 347 -0.01 12.26 27.33
N ALA A 348 -0.89 11.48 27.99
CA ALA A 348 -2.12 10.99 27.38
C ALA A 348 -3.14 12.11 27.07
N ASN A 349 -3.13 13.22 27.82
CA ASN A 349 -4.04 14.35 27.59
C ASN A 349 -3.66 15.10 26.32
N ARG A 350 -2.38 15.52 26.21
CA ARG A 350 -1.89 16.20 25.00
C ARG A 350 -2.02 15.30 23.76
N ALA A 351 -1.73 14.01 23.93
CA ALA A 351 -1.94 13.01 22.89
C ALA A 351 -3.38 13.01 22.37
N HIS A 352 -4.35 12.90 23.29
CA HIS A 352 -5.76 12.92 22.97
C HIS A 352 -6.16 14.16 22.17
N ASP A 353 -5.83 15.35 22.69
CA ASP A 353 -6.29 16.61 22.10
C ASP A 353 -5.69 16.84 20.70
N SER A 354 -4.39 16.55 20.54
CA SER A 354 -3.70 16.69 19.25
C SER A 354 -4.20 15.69 18.22
N LEU A 355 -4.40 14.42 18.61
CA LEU A 355 -4.91 13.39 17.70
C LEU A 355 -6.37 13.64 17.32
N ALA A 356 -7.20 14.13 18.24
CA ALA A 356 -8.57 14.52 17.97
C ALA A 356 -8.64 15.70 16.98
N HIS A 357 -7.79 16.71 17.14
CA HIS A 357 -7.67 17.81 16.19
C HIS A 357 -7.30 17.30 14.79
N SER A 358 -6.26 16.46 14.71
CA SER A 358 -5.81 15.89 13.43
C SER A 358 -6.91 15.05 12.77
N LEU A 359 -7.60 14.19 13.53
CA LEU A 359 -8.68 13.37 13.01
C LEU A 359 -9.84 14.22 12.45
N ASN A 360 -10.14 15.34 13.11
CA ASN A 360 -11.17 16.27 12.65
C ASN A 360 -10.80 16.96 11.33
N ALA A 361 -9.53 17.19 11.05
CA ALA A 361 -9.10 17.82 9.80
C ALA A 361 -9.04 16.84 8.60
N LEU A 362 -8.89 15.54 8.83
CA LEU A 362 -8.70 14.52 7.79
C LEU A 362 -10.00 14.13 7.06
N LYS A 363 -10.53 15.00 6.20
CA LYS A 363 -11.85 14.81 5.57
C LYS A 363 -11.85 14.07 4.22
N THR A 364 -10.76 14.06 3.47
CA THR A 364 -10.79 13.58 2.08
C THR A 364 -10.73 12.06 1.98
N SER A 365 -11.13 11.48 0.84
CA SER A 365 -10.97 10.04 0.59
C SER A 365 -9.49 9.60 0.67
N ARG A 366 -8.57 10.45 0.23
CA ARG A 366 -7.12 10.21 0.29
C ARG A 366 -6.58 10.14 1.71
N ASP A 367 -7.30 10.72 2.67
CA ASP A 367 -6.95 10.69 4.08
C ASP A 367 -7.40 9.40 4.78
N ALA A 368 -8.12 8.48 4.10
CA ALA A 368 -8.69 7.30 4.74
C ALA A 368 -7.66 6.49 5.53
N VAL A 369 -6.50 6.17 4.93
CA VAL A 369 -5.45 5.41 5.63
C VAL A 369 -4.90 6.18 6.84
N GLN A 370 -4.68 7.49 6.70
CA GLN A 370 -4.21 8.32 7.80
C GLN A 370 -5.24 8.42 8.91
N ARG A 371 -6.54 8.53 8.59
CA ARG A 371 -7.63 8.47 9.58
C ARG A 371 -7.58 7.18 10.36
N GLY A 372 -7.43 6.04 9.68
CA GLY A 372 -7.29 4.74 10.35
C GLY A 372 -6.13 4.74 11.34
N ILE A 373 -4.97 5.28 10.95
CA ILE A 373 -3.79 5.39 11.81
C ILE A 373 -4.07 6.30 13.02
N VAL A 374 -4.52 7.53 12.78
CA VAL A 374 -4.79 8.51 13.85
C VAL A 374 -5.89 8.03 14.80
N SER A 375 -6.93 7.35 14.29
CA SER A 375 -7.97 6.74 15.13
C SER A 375 -7.41 5.66 16.06
N THR A 376 -6.47 4.83 15.59
CA THR A 376 -5.82 3.82 16.47
C THR A 376 -4.95 4.45 17.54
N ASP A 377 -4.25 5.53 17.22
CA ASP A 377 -3.43 6.25 18.21
C ASP A 377 -4.33 6.95 19.23
N LEU A 378 -5.43 7.58 18.77
CA LEU A 378 -6.40 8.23 19.64
C LEU A 378 -7.07 7.21 20.57
N ALA A 379 -7.35 6.00 20.08
CA ALA A 379 -7.86 4.91 20.91
C ALA A 379 -6.88 4.57 22.05
N LEU A 380 -5.58 4.48 21.75
CA LEU A 380 -4.56 4.25 22.77
C LEU A 380 -4.46 5.42 23.76
N ALA A 381 -4.66 6.67 23.32
CA ALA A 381 -4.74 7.82 24.21
C ALA A 381 -5.93 7.68 25.19
N ARG A 382 -7.13 7.33 24.69
CA ARG A 382 -8.32 7.08 25.52
C ARG A 382 -8.07 5.96 26.54
N LEU A 383 -7.42 4.88 26.11
CA LEU A 383 -7.09 3.79 27.01
C LEU A 383 -6.17 4.24 28.15
N ARG A 384 -5.16 5.05 27.86
CA ARG A 384 -4.24 5.60 28.88
C ARG A 384 -4.90 6.62 29.81
N LEU A 385 -5.98 7.26 29.35
CA LEU A 385 -6.85 8.10 30.19
C LEU A 385 -7.83 7.29 31.04
N GLY A 386 -7.76 5.96 31.01
CA GLY A 386 -8.61 5.08 31.82
C GLY A 386 -9.98 4.80 31.20
N ASP A 387 -10.16 5.07 29.90
CA ASP A 387 -11.40 4.81 29.18
C ASP A 387 -11.24 3.71 28.12
N PRO A 388 -11.30 2.43 28.53
CA PRO A 388 -11.16 1.28 27.63
C PRO A 388 -12.35 1.10 26.69
N ALA A 389 -13.54 1.57 27.05
CA ALA A 389 -14.73 1.50 26.20
C ALA A 389 -14.61 2.47 25.02
N ALA A 390 -14.24 3.73 25.27
CA ALA A 390 -14.00 4.69 24.18
C ALA A 390 -12.81 4.30 23.30
N CYS A 391 -11.82 3.57 23.84
CA CYS A 391 -10.77 2.93 23.04
C CYS A 391 -11.39 1.94 22.05
N ALA A 392 -12.25 1.02 22.51
CA ALA A 392 -12.90 0.04 21.65
C ALA A 392 -13.78 0.70 20.55
N ASP A 393 -14.54 1.74 20.89
CA ASP A 393 -15.36 2.50 19.92
C ASP A 393 -14.52 3.10 18.78
N LEU A 394 -13.35 3.65 19.10
CA LEU A 394 -12.42 4.18 18.10
C LEU A 394 -11.78 3.08 17.27
N LEU A 395 -11.50 1.92 17.87
CA LEU A 395 -10.97 0.76 17.14
C LEU A 395 -11.99 0.19 16.15
N HIS A 396 -13.29 0.14 16.46
CA HIS A 396 -14.32 -0.23 15.49
C HIS A 396 -14.26 0.64 14.22
N LYS A 397 -14.18 1.97 14.39
CA LYS A 397 -14.05 2.89 13.25
C LYS A 397 -12.76 2.65 12.46
N ALA A 398 -11.65 2.39 13.15
CA ALA A 398 -10.38 2.07 12.51
C ALA A 398 -10.42 0.74 11.74
N ILE A 399 -11.15 -0.26 12.24
CA ILE A 399 -11.37 -1.55 11.60
C ILE A 399 -12.09 -1.35 10.26
N ASP A 400 -13.21 -0.62 10.22
CA ASP A 400 -13.96 -0.36 8.98
C ASP A 400 -13.11 0.32 7.89
N ILE A 401 -12.36 1.34 8.30
CA ILE A 401 -11.42 2.06 7.41
C ILE A 401 -10.34 1.12 6.90
N THR A 402 -9.75 0.32 7.78
CA THR A 402 -8.69 -0.64 7.45
C THR A 402 -9.21 -1.69 6.47
N ALA A 403 -10.43 -2.18 6.67
CA ALA A 403 -11.04 -3.18 5.83
C ALA A 403 -11.36 -2.65 4.43
N THR A 404 -11.74 -1.38 4.32
CA THR A 404 -12.04 -0.72 3.04
C THR A 404 -10.77 -0.42 2.26
N THR A 405 -9.73 0.05 2.96
CA THR A 405 -8.48 0.51 2.31
C THR A 405 -7.45 -0.61 2.12
N GLY A 406 -7.49 -1.66 2.95
CA GLY A 406 -6.42 -2.65 3.05
C GLY A 406 -5.15 -2.13 3.74
N GLY A 407 -5.23 -1.00 4.46
CA GLY A 407 -4.06 -0.35 5.06
C GLY A 407 -3.30 -1.24 6.05
N ARG A 408 -2.01 -1.46 5.78
CA ARG A 408 -1.17 -2.34 6.62
C ARG A 408 -0.86 -1.73 7.98
N VAL A 409 -0.50 -0.45 8.02
CA VAL A 409 -0.14 0.25 9.26
C VAL A 409 -1.30 0.32 10.25
N PRO A 410 -2.52 0.78 9.89
CA PRO A 410 -3.63 0.76 10.83
C PRO A 410 -3.98 -0.67 11.28
N ALA A 411 -3.88 -1.68 10.41
CA ALA A 411 -4.04 -3.08 10.82
C ALA A 411 -3.01 -3.54 11.87
N GLN A 412 -1.74 -3.11 11.76
CA GLN A 412 -0.72 -3.37 12.77
C GLN A 412 -1.07 -2.68 14.10
N ARG A 413 -1.50 -1.42 14.05
CA ARG A 413 -1.83 -0.63 15.24
C ARG A 413 -3.10 -1.13 15.95
N ILE A 414 -4.13 -1.58 15.22
CA ILE A 414 -5.31 -2.24 15.78
C ILE A 414 -4.89 -3.46 16.61
N ARG A 415 -4.01 -4.31 16.07
CA ARG A 415 -3.52 -5.50 16.80
C ARG A 415 -2.79 -5.13 18.09
N LEU A 416 -1.94 -4.10 18.06
CA LEU A 416 -1.23 -3.61 19.24
C LEU A 416 -2.19 -3.03 20.29
N ALA A 417 -3.11 -2.16 19.89
CA ALA A 417 -4.12 -1.60 20.78
C ALA A 417 -4.98 -2.69 21.42
N ARG A 418 -5.38 -3.70 20.63
CA ARG A 418 -6.13 -4.86 21.14
C ARG A 418 -5.36 -5.65 22.20
N GLN A 419 -4.03 -5.79 22.08
CA GLN A 419 -3.20 -6.43 23.10
C GLN A 419 -3.25 -5.65 24.42
N HIS A 420 -3.24 -4.31 24.37
CA HIS A 420 -3.35 -3.48 25.56
C HIS A 420 -4.72 -3.57 26.25
N LEU A 421 -5.78 -3.93 25.52
CA LEU A 421 -7.11 -4.15 26.08
C LEU A 421 -7.27 -5.50 26.80
N ARG A 422 -6.25 -6.36 26.83
CA ARG A 422 -6.31 -7.68 27.49
C ARG A 422 -6.80 -7.67 28.95
N PRO A 423 -6.51 -6.67 29.80
CA PRO A 423 -7.04 -6.61 31.16
C PRO A 423 -8.58 -6.61 31.23
N TRP A 424 -9.26 -6.14 30.18
CA TRP A 424 -10.73 -6.03 30.09
C TRP A 424 -11.39 -7.18 29.32
N ARG A 425 -10.73 -8.34 29.21
CA ARG A 425 -11.19 -9.49 28.39
C ARG A 425 -12.57 -10.05 28.72
N THR A 426 -13.13 -9.73 29.89
CA THR A 426 -14.47 -10.15 30.31
C THR A 426 -15.55 -9.14 29.98
N GLU A 427 -15.17 -7.95 29.52
CA GLU A 427 -16.10 -6.87 29.21
C GLU A 427 -16.80 -7.09 27.86
N HIS A 428 -18.07 -6.68 27.79
CA HIS A 428 -18.90 -6.89 26.61
C HIS A 428 -18.35 -6.16 25.37
N PHE A 429 -17.95 -4.89 25.53
CA PHE A 429 -17.39 -4.09 24.44
C PHE A 429 -16.15 -4.73 23.80
N LEU A 430 -15.39 -5.54 24.56
CA LEU A 430 -14.22 -6.22 24.02
C LEU A 430 -14.59 -7.47 23.23
N THR A 431 -15.67 -8.14 23.63
CA THR A 431 -16.24 -9.26 22.86
C THR A 431 -16.76 -8.75 21.52
N GLU A 432 -17.52 -7.65 21.51
CA GLU A 432 -17.99 -6.99 20.28
C GLU A 432 -16.82 -6.56 19.37
N LEU A 433 -15.75 -6.01 19.96
CA LEU A 433 -14.54 -5.65 19.23
C LEU A 433 -13.86 -6.87 18.60
N ASP A 434 -13.75 -7.99 19.31
CA ASP A 434 -13.16 -9.23 18.81
C ASP A 434 -13.99 -9.82 17.66
N ASP A 435 -15.31 -9.82 17.79
CA ASP A 435 -16.24 -10.26 16.75
C ASP A 435 -16.08 -9.38 15.49
N HIS A 436 -16.03 -8.06 15.66
CA HIS A 436 -15.81 -7.16 14.53
C HIS A 436 -14.43 -7.37 13.88
N ILE A 437 -13.35 -7.55 14.65
CA ILE A 437 -12.03 -7.89 14.08
C ILE A 437 -12.11 -9.20 13.29
N HIS A 438 -12.79 -10.21 13.83
CA HIS A 438 -12.95 -11.50 13.18
C HIS A 438 -13.70 -11.35 11.85
N ASP A 439 -14.90 -10.76 11.86
CA ASP A 439 -15.75 -10.64 10.68
C ASP A 439 -15.17 -9.74 9.59
N THR A 440 -14.43 -8.70 9.99
CA THR A 440 -13.99 -7.65 9.07
C THR A 440 -12.53 -7.79 8.63
N LEU A 441 -11.62 -8.39 9.40
CA LEU A 441 -10.19 -8.43 9.07
C LEU A 441 -9.60 -9.84 8.94
N ILE A 442 -10.20 -10.86 9.57
CA ILE A 442 -9.64 -12.22 9.63
C ILE A 442 -10.50 -13.24 8.85
N GLY A 443 -11.82 -13.10 8.95
CA GLY A 443 -12.83 -13.86 8.22
C GLY A 443 -13.00 -13.40 6.77
N ARG A 444 -12.06 -12.58 6.25
CA ARG A 444 -11.99 -12.10 4.87
C ARG A 444 -10.87 -12.76 4.08
#